data_AF-A0A6L5Y226-F1
#
_entry.id   AF-A0A6L5Y226-F1
#
_cell.length_a   1.000
_cell.length_b   1.000
_cell.length_c   1.000
_cell.angle_alpha   90.00
_cell.angle_beta   90.00
_cell.angle_gamma   90.00
#
_symmetry.space_group_name_H-M   'P 1'
#
loop_
_entity.id
_entity.type
_entity.pdbx_description
1 polymer ?
#
loop_
_entity_poly.entity_id
_entity_poly.type
_entity_poly.pdbx_seq_one_letter_code
_entity_poly.pdbx_strand_id
1 'polypeptide(L)'
;MKTDIEIAQAVEKKPILNIARDAGIDEKYVELYGNYKAKIDYSILEEKKNEPDGKLILVTAISPTPAGEGKTTTSAGLADAFHRLDKKVMLALREPSLGPVFGIKGGAAGGGYAQVVPMEDINLHFTGDMHAIGAANNLIAAMLDNHIQQGNALNIDPRRITWKRAVDMNDRQLRHILDGMGGKASGVPREDGFEITVASEVMAILCLSHDIEDLKDKLSRIILGYTYDGAPVTVADIRAQGAAAALLKDALKPNLVQTLEHTPAFVHGGPFANIAHGCNSLMATKMALKLADYVVTEAGFAADLGAEKFVDIKCRKGGLKPDACVLVATVRALKYHGGVPKKDLNEENLEALEAGLPNLLQHLENIREVYGIPAVVALNEFPTDTEAEVRLVEEKCRELGVNVVLSQVWAKGGEGGVDLAKEVIRLIEEEENHFSFTYPLEMTIREKVETIARRVYHADGVIYEKKAAQSIDQLEKLGYGNLPICVAKTQFSFSDDPSLLGAPEGFHITVTEAKADAGAGFIVVKTGNIMTMPGLPRVPAAEKIDVDNSGRITGLF
;
A
#
# COMPACT_ATOMS: atom_id res chain seq x y z
N MET A 1 -26.60 -7.70 13.96
CA MET A 1 -25.73 -8.06 12.83
C MET A 1 -24.42 -8.55 13.44
N LYS A 2 -23.85 -9.65 12.96
CA LYS A 2 -22.56 -10.14 13.49
C LYS A 2 -21.47 -9.11 13.21
N THR A 3 -20.50 -8.96 14.11
CA THR A 3 -19.30 -8.16 13.84
C THR A 3 -18.38 -8.89 12.86
N ASP A 4 -17.42 -8.17 12.27
CA ASP A 4 -16.49 -8.77 11.31
C ASP A 4 -15.70 -9.93 11.92
N ILE A 5 -15.23 -9.79 13.16
CA ILE A 5 -14.52 -10.86 13.86
C ILE A 5 -15.43 -12.06 14.19
N GLU A 6 -16.71 -11.82 14.50
CA GLU A 6 -17.69 -12.89 14.73
C GLU A 6 -17.97 -13.67 13.44
N ILE A 7 -17.97 -13.01 12.28
CA ILE A 7 -18.08 -13.66 10.97
C ILE A 7 -16.83 -14.51 10.71
N ALA A 8 -15.63 -13.93 10.85
CA ALA A 8 -14.37 -14.63 10.61
C ALA A 8 -14.16 -15.87 11.51
N GLN A 9 -14.58 -15.77 12.77
CA GLN A 9 -14.50 -16.86 13.74
C GLN A 9 -15.54 -17.96 13.48
N ALA A 10 -16.69 -17.63 12.87
CA ALA A 10 -17.74 -18.59 12.57
C ALA A 10 -17.45 -19.47 11.33
N VAL A 11 -16.51 -19.08 10.47
CA VAL A 11 -16.14 -19.85 9.27
C VAL A 11 -15.14 -20.96 9.60
N GLU A 12 -15.49 -22.20 9.21
CA GLU A 12 -14.59 -23.34 9.24
C GLU A 12 -13.55 -23.19 8.11
N LYS A 13 -12.31 -22.87 8.48
CA LYS A 13 -11.22 -22.65 7.54
C LYS A 13 -10.74 -23.98 6.96
N LYS A 14 -10.45 -24.02 5.65
CA LYS A 14 -9.80 -25.20 5.04
C LYS A 14 -8.33 -25.27 5.48
N PRO A 15 -7.76 -26.48 5.66
CA PRO A 15 -6.31 -26.63 5.81
C PRO A 15 -5.55 -25.94 4.67
N ILE A 16 -4.49 -25.21 4.99
CA ILE A 16 -3.79 -24.37 3.99
C ILE A 16 -3.16 -25.18 2.86
N LEU A 17 -2.81 -26.45 3.11
CA LEU A 17 -2.34 -27.38 2.06
C LEU A 17 -3.41 -27.64 0.99
N ASN A 18 -4.69 -27.63 1.35
CA ASN A 18 -5.76 -27.78 0.37
C ASN A 18 -5.88 -26.50 -0.48
N ILE A 19 -5.78 -25.32 0.14
CA ILE A 19 -5.76 -24.04 -0.58
C ILE A 19 -4.55 -23.95 -1.51
N ALA A 20 -3.37 -24.39 -1.07
CA ALA A 20 -2.18 -24.46 -1.90
C ALA A 20 -2.39 -25.37 -3.11
N ARG A 21 -2.98 -26.56 -2.92
CA ARG A 21 -3.30 -27.50 -4.00
C ARG A 21 -4.31 -26.90 -4.99
N ASP A 22 -5.35 -26.25 -4.49
CA ASP A 22 -6.37 -25.57 -5.32
C ASP A 22 -5.75 -24.43 -6.15
N ALA A 23 -4.72 -23.76 -5.60
CA ALA A 23 -3.92 -22.74 -6.29
C ALA A 23 -2.82 -23.32 -7.21
N GLY A 24 -2.69 -24.64 -7.33
CA GLY A 24 -1.65 -25.28 -8.15
C GLY A 24 -0.23 -25.21 -7.56
N ILE A 25 -0.11 -25.05 -6.24
CA ILE A 25 1.17 -25.00 -5.52
C ILE A 25 1.46 -26.40 -4.95
N ASP A 26 2.58 -26.98 -5.37
CA ASP A 26 3.06 -28.26 -4.84
C ASP A 26 3.51 -28.13 -3.37
N GLU A 27 3.23 -29.15 -2.56
CA GLU A 27 3.55 -29.19 -1.13
C GLU A 27 5.04 -28.96 -0.84
N LYS A 28 5.95 -29.29 -1.79
CA LYS A 28 7.39 -29.05 -1.67
C LYS A 28 7.76 -27.57 -1.51
N TYR A 29 6.89 -26.65 -1.94
CA TYR A 29 7.08 -25.19 -1.83
C TYR A 29 6.41 -24.57 -0.60
N VAL A 30 5.67 -25.37 0.19
CA VAL A 30 4.81 -24.86 1.26
C VAL A 30 5.50 -25.01 2.61
N GLU A 31 5.72 -23.90 3.30
CA GLU A 31 6.25 -23.85 4.67
C GLU A 31 5.13 -23.47 5.64
N LEU A 32 4.66 -24.43 6.44
CA LEU A 32 3.47 -24.24 7.30
C LEU A 32 3.74 -23.33 8.50
N TYR A 33 2.79 -22.42 8.75
CA TYR A 33 2.69 -21.61 9.97
C TYR A 33 1.35 -21.92 10.67
N GLY A 34 1.33 -23.07 11.34
CA GLY A 34 0.10 -23.70 11.81
C GLY A 34 -0.72 -24.28 10.65
N ASN A 35 -2.04 -24.43 10.84
CA ASN A 35 -2.89 -25.16 9.90
C ASN A 35 -3.47 -24.31 8.76
N TYR A 36 -3.49 -22.98 8.92
CA TYR A 36 -4.26 -22.06 8.07
C TYR A 36 -3.42 -20.95 7.43
N LYS A 37 -2.09 -21.02 7.54
CA LYS A 37 -1.15 -20.07 6.96
C LYS A 37 0.08 -20.82 6.48
N ALA A 38 0.70 -20.36 5.40
CA ALA A 38 1.98 -20.88 4.96
C ALA A 38 2.82 -19.80 4.29
N LYS A 39 4.13 -19.96 4.29
CA LYS A 39 5.04 -19.23 3.38
C LYS A 39 5.26 -20.06 2.13
N ILE A 40 5.32 -19.41 0.98
CA ILE A 40 5.56 -20.07 -0.32
C ILE A 40 6.97 -19.75 -0.79
N ASP A 41 7.78 -20.79 -1.01
CA ASP A 41 9.12 -20.67 -1.53
C ASP A 41 9.10 -20.06 -2.96
N TYR A 42 9.81 -18.95 -3.12
CA TYR A 42 9.83 -18.19 -4.38
C TYR A 42 10.57 -18.89 -5.53
N SER A 43 11.26 -20.01 -5.28
CA SER A 43 11.84 -20.85 -6.35
C SER A 43 10.80 -21.43 -7.32
N ILE A 44 9.52 -21.47 -6.94
CA ILE A 44 8.41 -21.80 -7.85
C ILE A 44 8.35 -20.87 -9.07
N LEU A 45 8.78 -19.61 -8.92
CA LEU A 45 8.81 -18.64 -10.03
C LEU A 45 9.78 -19.05 -11.13
N GLU A 46 10.88 -19.71 -10.78
CA GLU A 46 11.86 -20.20 -11.77
C GLU A 46 11.31 -21.39 -12.55
N GLU A 47 10.56 -22.29 -11.89
CA GLU A 47 9.87 -23.41 -12.55
C GLU A 47 8.79 -22.88 -13.52
N LYS A 48 8.07 -21.84 -13.13
CA LYS A 48 6.96 -21.25 -13.88
C LYS A 48 7.34 -20.08 -14.79
N LYS A 49 8.62 -19.76 -14.95
CA LYS A 49 9.07 -18.55 -15.67
C LYS A 49 8.58 -18.46 -17.12
N ASN A 50 8.40 -19.62 -17.76
CA ASN A 50 7.96 -19.74 -19.16
C ASN A 50 6.44 -19.84 -19.31
N GLU A 51 5.68 -19.96 -18.22
CA GLU A 51 4.22 -19.94 -18.26
C GLU A 51 3.74 -18.50 -18.55
N PRO A 52 2.64 -18.31 -19.28
CA PRO A 52 2.08 -16.98 -19.48
C PRO A 52 1.60 -16.40 -18.14
N ASP A 53 1.70 -15.08 -17.99
CA ASP A 53 1.07 -14.39 -16.88
C ASP A 53 -0.46 -14.38 -17.07
N GLY A 54 -1.19 -14.55 -15.97
CA GLY A 54 -2.63 -14.28 -15.90
C GLY A 54 -2.95 -12.79 -16.02
N LYS A 55 -4.23 -12.47 -15.83
CA LYS A 55 -4.79 -11.13 -15.96
C LYS A 55 -4.67 -10.35 -14.66
N LEU A 56 -4.06 -9.17 -14.71
CA LEU A 56 -3.82 -8.32 -13.54
C LEU A 56 -4.92 -7.28 -13.37
N ILE A 57 -5.64 -7.35 -12.26
CA ILE A 57 -6.74 -6.42 -11.93
C ILE A 57 -6.31 -5.54 -10.76
N LEU A 58 -6.25 -4.23 -10.98
CA LEU A 58 -5.99 -3.25 -9.94
C LEU A 58 -7.30 -2.76 -9.32
N VAL A 59 -7.45 -2.91 -8.01
CA VAL A 59 -8.52 -2.27 -7.24
C VAL A 59 -7.98 -1.00 -6.58
N THR A 60 -8.62 0.13 -6.87
CA THR A 60 -8.36 1.43 -6.27
C THR A 60 -9.67 2.04 -5.76
N ALA A 61 -9.64 3.26 -5.23
CA ALA A 61 -10.83 3.94 -4.74
C ALA A 61 -10.78 5.44 -5.06
N ILE A 62 -11.90 6.11 -4.82
CA ILE A 62 -11.97 7.55 -4.66
C ILE A 62 -11.18 8.04 -3.44
N SER A 63 -10.98 9.35 -3.31
CA SER A 63 -10.27 9.95 -2.18
C SER A 63 -10.90 9.48 -0.85
N PRO A 64 -10.11 9.02 0.15
CA PRO A 64 -10.68 8.42 1.35
C PRO A 64 -11.47 9.43 2.17
N THR A 65 -12.59 9.00 2.72
CA THR A 65 -13.45 9.81 3.58
C THR A 65 -13.63 9.16 4.95
N PRO A 66 -14.08 9.90 5.97
CA PRO A 66 -14.47 9.31 7.25
C PRO A 66 -15.65 8.33 7.19
N ALA A 67 -16.36 8.23 6.05
CA ALA A 67 -17.46 7.29 5.81
C ALA A 67 -16.95 5.87 5.49
N GLY A 68 -15.79 5.78 4.83
CA GLY A 68 -15.20 4.54 4.37
C GLY A 68 -15.72 4.11 2.99
N GLU A 69 -14.80 3.67 2.14
CA GLU A 69 -15.10 3.29 0.76
C GLU A 69 -15.22 1.76 0.59
N GLY A 70 -14.60 0.98 1.47
CA GLY A 70 -14.67 -0.50 1.42
C GLY A 70 -13.80 -1.13 0.33
N LYS A 71 -12.70 -0.49 -0.08
CA LYS A 71 -11.81 -0.97 -1.15
C LYS A 71 -11.36 -2.42 -0.97
N THR A 72 -10.79 -2.76 0.18
CA THR A 72 -10.28 -4.12 0.43
C THR A 72 -11.41 -5.15 0.54
N THR A 73 -12.59 -4.73 1.00
CA THR A 73 -13.81 -5.54 0.96
C THR A 73 -14.19 -5.86 -0.49
N THR A 74 -14.12 -4.88 -1.40
CA THR A 74 -14.31 -5.12 -2.84
C THR A 74 -13.21 -6.01 -3.43
N SER A 75 -11.94 -5.83 -3.05
CA SER A 75 -10.84 -6.70 -3.51
C SER A 75 -11.09 -8.18 -3.16
N ALA A 76 -11.42 -8.46 -1.89
CA ALA A 76 -11.72 -9.82 -1.43
C ALA A 76 -13.00 -10.38 -2.07
N GLY A 77 -14.07 -9.58 -2.11
CA GLY A 77 -15.35 -9.99 -2.68
C GLY A 77 -15.31 -10.21 -4.19
N LEU A 78 -14.49 -9.44 -4.91
CA LEU A 78 -14.25 -9.64 -6.34
C LEU A 78 -13.51 -10.96 -6.58
N ALA A 79 -12.48 -11.26 -5.78
CA ALA A 79 -11.78 -12.54 -5.88
C ALA A 79 -12.74 -13.72 -5.61
N ASP A 80 -13.59 -13.62 -4.58
CA ASP A 80 -14.61 -14.64 -4.30
C ASP A 80 -15.65 -14.76 -5.44
N ALA A 81 -16.03 -13.65 -6.06
CA ALA A 81 -16.92 -13.66 -7.22
C ALA A 81 -16.30 -14.36 -8.43
N PHE A 82 -15.03 -14.12 -8.73
CA PHE A 82 -14.29 -14.88 -9.76
C PHE A 82 -14.24 -16.37 -9.44
N HIS A 83 -13.99 -16.72 -8.17
CA HIS A 83 -13.95 -18.11 -7.72
C HIS A 83 -15.31 -18.82 -7.94
N ARG A 84 -16.42 -18.13 -7.62
CA ARG A 84 -17.79 -18.63 -7.88
C ARG A 84 -18.13 -18.76 -9.37
N LEU A 85 -17.45 -18.02 -10.23
CA LEU A 85 -17.55 -18.14 -11.69
C LEU A 85 -16.61 -19.22 -12.26
N ASP A 86 -16.10 -20.11 -11.41
CA ASP A 86 -15.15 -21.18 -11.74
C ASP A 86 -13.89 -20.68 -12.45
N LYS A 87 -13.47 -19.43 -12.17
CA LYS A 87 -12.21 -18.87 -12.68
C LYS A 87 -11.08 -19.15 -11.69
N LYS A 88 -9.90 -19.50 -12.21
CA LYS A 88 -8.69 -19.58 -11.38
C LYS A 88 -8.26 -18.17 -11.01
N VAL A 89 -8.44 -17.82 -9.75
CA VAL A 89 -8.19 -16.47 -9.23
C VAL A 89 -7.34 -16.53 -7.98
N MET A 90 -6.46 -15.54 -7.84
CA MET A 90 -5.73 -15.28 -6.62
C MET A 90 -5.85 -13.82 -6.21
N LEU A 91 -5.94 -13.60 -4.90
CA LEU A 91 -5.94 -12.27 -4.31
C LEU A 91 -4.53 -11.93 -3.79
N ALA A 92 -4.09 -10.68 -3.94
CA ALA A 92 -2.83 -10.19 -3.41
C ALA A 92 -3.04 -8.89 -2.61
N LEU A 93 -2.89 -8.97 -1.29
CA LEU A 93 -3.08 -7.88 -0.33
C LEU A 93 -1.81 -7.54 0.44
N ARG A 94 -1.87 -6.41 1.14
CA ARG A 94 -0.84 -5.96 2.06
C ARG A 94 -1.08 -6.52 3.46
N GLU A 95 0.01 -6.81 4.15
CA GLU A 95 -0.01 -7.04 5.59
C GLU A 95 -0.24 -5.71 6.33
N PRO A 96 -1.19 -5.63 7.28
CA PRO A 96 -1.36 -4.46 8.12
C PRO A 96 -0.20 -4.30 9.10
N SER A 97 0.12 -3.04 9.43
CA SER A 97 0.99 -2.72 10.56
C SER A 97 0.30 -3.07 11.88
N LEU A 98 1.10 -3.56 12.84
CA LEU A 98 0.65 -3.96 14.17
C LEU A 98 0.19 -2.77 15.02
N GLY A 99 0.96 -1.67 15.02
CA GLY A 99 0.72 -0.51 15.89
C GLY A 99 -0.71 0.07 15.81
N PRO A 100 -1.27 0.31 14.61
CA PRO A 100 -2.62 0.87 14.43
C PRO A 100 -3.76 0.02 15.01
N VAL A 101 -3.57 -1.29 15.16
CA VAL A 101 -4.56 -2.21 15.74
C VAL A 101 -4.85 -1.86 17.20
N PHE A 102 -3.84 -1.41 17.93
CA PHE A 102 -3.96 -0.96 19.32
C PHE A 102 -4.46 0.50 19.44
N GLY A 103 -4.59 1.21 18.31
CA GLY A 103 -4.97 2.62 18.23
C GLY A 103 -6.42 2.84 17.83
N ILE A 104 -6.64 3.11 16.53
CA ILE A 104 -7.92 3.55 15.95
C ILE A 104 -8.34 2.68 14.75
N LYS A 105 -7.40 1.96 14.10
CA LYS A 105 -7.62 1.45 12.76
C LYS A 105 -8.26 0.05 12.78
N GLY A 106 -9.44 -0.05 12.16
CA GLY A 106 -10.13 -1.30 11.82
C GLY A 106 -9.41 -2.12 10.74
N GLY A 107 -9.74 -3.42 10.65
CA GLY A 107 -8.93 -4.45 10.00
C GLY A 107 -8.66 -4.21 8.51
N ALA A 108 -7.44 -4.49 8.06
CA ALA A 108 -7.03 -4.32 6.65
C ALA A 108 -7.27 -5.57 5.78
N ALA A 109 -8.09 -6.50 6.25
CA ALA A 109 -8.32 -7.81 5.62
C ALA A 109 -9.73 -7.93 5.01
N GLY A 110 -10.38 -6.80 4.66
CA GLY A 110 -11.76 -6.76 4.17
C GLY A 110 -12.77 -6.54 5.30
N GLY A 111 -14.05 -6.84 5.06
CA GLY A 111 -15.13 -6.67 6.04
C GLY A 111 -16.40 -7.41 5.64
N GLY A 112 -17.30 -7.65 6.59
CA GLY A 112 -18.55 -8.38 6.35
C GLY A 112 -18.28 -9.81 5.90
N TYR A 113 -18.93 -10.26 4.83
CA TYR A 113 -18.74 -11.59 4.24
C TYR A 113 -17.64 -11.66 3.18
N ALA A 114 -16.88 -10.57 2.99
CA ALA A 114 -15.73 -10.52 2.09
C ALA A 114 -14.47 -10.17 2.91
N GLN A 115 -13.86 -11.20 3.50
CA GLN A 115 -12.66 -11.08 4.35
C GLN A 115 -11.60 -12.12 4.01
N VAL A 116 -10.34 -11.81 4.33
CA VAL A 116 -9.22 -12.75 4.37
C VAL A 116 -9.00 -13.23 5.80
N VAL A 117 -8.77 -14.54 5.97
CA VAL A 117 -8.68 -15.20 7.28
C VAL A 117 -7.45 -16.13 7.35
N PRO A 118 -6.89 -16.36 8.56
CA PRO A 118 -7.34 -15.92 9.89
C PRO A 118 -7.04 -14.44 10.20
N MET A 119 -8.08 -13.66 10.51
CA MET A 119 -8.01 -12.20 10.64
C MET A 119 -7.21 -11.77 11.89
N GLU A 120 -7.33 -12.51 12.98
CA GLU A 120 -6.60 -12.31 14.23
C GLU A 120 -5.08 -12.41 14.02
N ASP A 121 -4.63 -13.41 13.24
CA ASP A 121 -3.21 -13.60 12.98
C ASP A 121 -2.66 -12.51 12.05
N ILE A 122 -3.41 -12.20 10.98
CA ILE A 122 -3.03 -11.17 9.98
C ILE A 122 -2.84 -9.81 10.64
N ASN A 123 -3.67 -9.46 11.63
CA ASN A 123 -3.59 -8.17 12.32
C ASN A 123 -2.61 -8.17 13.52
N LEU A 124 -2.00 -9.31 13.86
CA LEU A 124 -1.03 -9.38 14.95
C LEU A 124 0.37 -9.67 14.42
N HIS A 125 0.95 -10.82 14.75
CA HIS A 125 2.31 -11.17 14.37
C HIS A 125 2.39 -11.86 13.01
N PHE A 126 1.26 -12.32 12.51
CA PHE A 126 1.12 -13.10 11.29
C PHE A 126 2.18 -14.20 11.13
N THR A 127 3.13 -14.01 10.22
CA THR A 127 4.26 -14.92 9.98
C THR A 127 5.61 -14.32 10.40
N GLY A 128 5.60 -13.13 10.99
CA GLY A 128 6.78 -12.45 11.54
C GLY A 128 7.50 -11.49 10.59
N ASP A 129 6.91 -11.15 9.44
CA ASP A 129 7.57 -10.35 8.40
C ASP A 129 7.89 -8.93 8.88
N MET A 130 6.94 -8.27 9.55
CA MET A 130 7.17 -6.94 10.15
C MET A 130 8.29 -6.98 11.20
N HIS A 131 8.41 -8.06 11.98
CA HIS A 131 9.48 -8.21 12.96
C HIS A 131 10.85 -8.36 12.29
N ALA A 132 10.93 -9.15 11.22
CA ALA A 132 12.15 -9.31 10.43
C ALA A 132 12.62 -7.98 9.80
N ILE A 133 11.67 -7.19 9.28
CA ILE A 133 11.92 -5.86 8.71
C ILE A 133 12.43 -4.89 9.79
N GLY A 134 11.76 -4.86 10.94
CA GLY A 134 12.20 -4.05 12.09
C GLY A 134 13.60 -4.45 12.57
N ALA A 135 13.89 -5.75 12.66
CA ALA A 135 15.20 -6.26 13.03
C ALA A 135 16.29 -5.87 12.02
N ALA A 136 16.03 -6.02 10.72
CA ALA A 136 16.97 -5.62 9.67
C ALA A 136 17.24 -4.10 9.69
N ASN A 137 16.19 -3.28 9.82
CA ASN A 137 16.32 -1.83 9.93
C ASN A 137 17.19 -1.42 11.13
N ASN A 138 16.91 -2.01 12.29
CA ASN A 138 17.59 -1.66 13.54
C ASN A 138 19.01 -2.24 13.62
N LEU A 139 19.28 -3.36 12.95
CA LEU A 139 20.65 -3.86 12.78
C LEU A 139 21.49 -2.87 11.97
N ILE A 140 20.95 -2.35 10.87
CA ILE A 140 21.63 -1.32 10.06
C ILE A 140 21.93 -0.08 10.91
N ALA A 141 20.96 0.39 11.71
CA ALA A 141 21.16 1.52 12.62
C ALA A 141 22.24 1.22 13.68
N ALA A 142 22.22 0.03 14.28
CA ALA A 142 23.21 -0.39 15.27
C ALA A 142 24.62 -0.49 14.66
N MET A 143 24.76 -1.01 13.44
CA MET A 143 26.04 -1.08 12.74
C MET A 143 26.58 0.29 12.37
N LEU A 144 25.71 1.23 11.98
CA LEU A 144 26.06 2.63 11.73
C LEU A 144 26.66 3.30 12.97
N ASP A 145 25.95 3.25 14.09
CA ASP A 145 26.43 3.87 15.34
C ASP A 145 27.68 3.15 15.89
N ASN A 146 27.75 1.83 15.75
CA ASN A 146 28.97 1.08 16.09
C ASN A 146 30.16 1.50 15.22
N HIS A 147 29.98 1.69 13.91
CA HIS A 147 31.05 2.16 13.03
C HIS A 147 31.62 3.51 13.50
N ILE A 148 30.75 4.44 13.92
CA ILE A 148 31.16 5.73 14.47
C ILE A 148 31.92 5.53 15.80
N GLN A 149 31.40 4.70 16.70
CA GLN A 149 32.02 4.38 17.99
C GLN A 149 33.42 3.76 17.85
N GLN A 150 33.63 2.89 16.86
CA GLN A 150 34.90 2.17 16.64
C GLN A 150 35.96 3.02 15.92
N GLY A 151 35.74 4.32 15.75
CA GLY A 151 36.73 5.25 15.19
C GLY A 151 36.27 5.99 13.94
N ASN A 152 35.02 5.79 13.49
CA ASN A 152 34.38 6.53 12.40
C ASN A 152 35.27 6.64 11.14
N ALA A 153 35.81 5.52 10.66
CA ALA A 153 36.74 5.50 9.54
C ALA A 153 36.17 6.05 8.22
N LEU A 154 34.84 6.17 8.13
CA LEU A 154 34.14 6.75 6.97
C LEU A 154 33.90 8.25 7.11
N ASN A 155 34.36 8.87 8.21
CA ASN A 155 34.20 10.30 8.47
C ASN A 155 32.73 10.77 8.42
N ILE A 156 31.82 9.95 8.95
CA ILE A 156 30.37 10.20 8.99
C ILE A 156 30.11 11.39 9.91
N ASP A 157 29.31 12.36 9.48
CA ASP A 157 28.82 13.43 10.34
C ASP A 157 27.56 12.95 11.08
N PRO A 158 27.58 12.76 12.42
CA PRO A 158 26.41 12.26 13.16
C PRO A 158 25.17 13.16 13.05
N ARG A 159 25.35 14.44 12.68
CA ARG A 159 24.26 15.42 12.49
C ARG A 159 23.59 15.30 11.12
N ARG A 160 24.20 14.56 10.19
CA ARG A 160 23.72 14.34 8.82
C ARG A 160 23.32 12.89 8.56
N ILE A 161 23.09 12.12 9.62
CA ILE A 161 22.46 10.80 9.52
C ILE A 161 20.99 11.01 9.16
N THR A 162 20.56 10.34 8.09
CA THR A 162 19.16 10.34 7.63
C THR A 162 18.44 9.05 7.99
N TRP A 163 19.19 7.98 8.26
CA TRP A 163 18.63 6.70 8.69
C TRP A 163 18.07 6.79 10.10
N LYS A 164 16.86 6.24 10.29
CA LYS A 164 16.15 6.20 11.57
C LYS A 164 15.94 4.76 12.03
N ARG A 165 15.70 4.60 13.33
CA ARG A 165 15.26 3.32 13.90
C ARG A 165 13.79 3.07 13.58
N ALA A 166 13.33 1.83 13.79
CA ALA A 166 11.96 1.43 13.49
C ALA A 166 11.35 0.60 14.62
N VAL A 167 10.06 0.82 14.88
CA VAL A 167 9.25 -0.01 15.80
C VAL A 167 7.81 -0.05 15.30
N ASP A 168 7.17 -1.22 15.29
CA ASP A 168 5.80 -1.35 14.78
C ASP A 168 4.75 -1.05 15.86
N MET A 169 4.84 0.15 16.43
CA MET A 169 3.95 0.67 17.47
C MET A 169 3.61 2.12 17.20
N ASN A 170 2.40 2.54 17.59
CA ASN A 170 1.99 3.94 17.51
C ASN A 170 2.58 4.77 18.67
N ASP A 171 3.90 4.98 18.68
CA ASP A 171 4.60 5.64 19.78
C ASP A 171 5.14 7.03 19.40
N ARG A 172 4.34 8.05 19.72
CA ARG A 172 4.73 9.46 19.47
C ARG A 172 5.94 9.91 20.30
N GLN A 173 6.28 9.22 21.39
CA GLN A 173 7.37 9.60 22.29
C GLN A 173 8.75 9.41 21.63
N LEU A 174 8.84 8.51 20.65
CA LEU A 174 10.09 8.15 19.97
C LEU A 174 10.36 8.95 18.69
N ARG A 175 9.51 9.94 18.35
CA ARG A 175 9.66 10.74 17.11
C ARG A 175 10.98 11.52 17.05
N HIS A 176 11.41 12.03 18.21
CA HIS A 176 12.62 12.83 18.38
C HIS A 176 13.28 12.42 19.69
N ILE A 177 14.51 11.90 19.60
CA ILE A 177 15.29 11.45 20.74
C ILE A 177 16.72 11.98 20.65
N LEU A 178 17.41 11.97 21.79
CA LEU A 178 18.87 11.99 21.86
C LEU A 178 19.33 10.62 22.35
N ASP A 179 20.18 9.95 21.58
CA ASP A 179 20.75 8.65 21.93
C ASP A 179 22.27 8.76 22.17
N GLY A 180 22.94 7.62 22.40
CA GLY A 180 24.41 7.59 22.65
C GLY A 180 24.87 8.28 23.94
N MET A 181 23.95 8.52 24.87
CA MET A 181 24.21 9.18 26.16
C MET A 181 24.80 8.20 27.19
N GLY A 182 25.46 8.72 28.23
CA GLY A 182 26.02 7.91 29.32
C GLY A 182 27.55 7.72 29.27
N GLY A 183 28.25 8.53 28.48
CA GLY A 183 29.72 8.55 28.41
C GLY A 183 30.28 7.64 27.30
N LYS A 184 31.61 7.62 27.17
CA LYS A 184 32.33 7.00 26.04
C LYS A 184 32.00 5.52 25.80
N ALA A 185 31.62 4.78 26.83
CA ALA A 185 31.26 3.35 26.71
C ALA A 185 29.88 3.13 26.07
N SER A 186 29.01 4.15 26.04
CA SER A 186 27.60 4.05 25.65
C SER A 186 27.31 4.57 24.23
N GLY A 187 28.32 5.09 23.53
CA GLY A 187 28.20 5.58 22.15
C GLY A 187 28.63 7.04 21.97
N VAL A 188 28.21 7.61 20.84
CA VAL A 188 28.43 9.02 20.47
C VAL A 188 27.08 9.73 20.45
N PRO A 189 26.86 10.77 21.27
CA PRO A 189 25.58 11.48 21.31
C PRO A 189 25.17 12.08 19.96
N ARG A 190 23.92 11.84 19.54
CA ARG A 190 23.32 12.48 18.37
C ARG A 190 21.80 12.58 18.50
N GLU A 191 21.20 13.42 17.65
CA GLU A 191 19.75 13.43 17.45
C GLU A 191 19.34 12.22 16.59
N ASP A 192 18.22 11.60 16.94
CA ASP A 192 17.64 10.48 16.22
C ASP A 192 16.11 10.48 16.33
N GLY A 193 15.47 9.46 15.74
CA GLY A 193 14.07 9.14 15.98
C GLY A 193 13.70 7.77 15.46
N PHE A 194 12.48 7.36 15.77
CA PHE A 194 11.87 6.14 15.25
C PHE A 194 10.79 6.46 14.21
N GLU A 195 10.67 5.56 13.25
CA GLU A 195 9.53 5.48 12.35
C GLU A 195 8.74 4.19 12.63
N ILE A 196 7.47 4.17 12.24
CA ILE A 196 6.73 2.90 12.30
C ILE A 196 7.34 1.94 11.27
N THR A 197 7.44 0.64 11.57
CA THR A 197 8.22 -0.30 10.72
C THR A 197 7.82 -0.28 9.24
N VAL A 198 6.54 -0.14 8.94
CA VAL A 198 6.01 -0.03 7.56
C VAL A 198 6.42 1.24 6.80
N ALA A 199 7.00 2.23 7.49
CA ALA A 199 7.59 3.43 6.90
C ALA A 199 9.07 3.26 6.53
N SER A 200 9.73 2.20 7.00
CA SER A 200 11.14 1.92 6.69
C SER A 200 11.36 1.71 5.20
N GLU A 201 12.50 2.18 4.67
CA GLU A 201 12.94 1.85 3.32
C GLU A 201 13.14 0.34 3.14
N VAL A 202 13.48 -0.40 4.19
CA VAL A 202 13.58 -1.87 4.15
C VAL A 202 12.25 -2.51 3.73
N MET A 203 11.12 -1.97 4.21
CA MET A 203 9.78 -2.43 3.79
C MET A 203 9.56 -2.17 2.30
N ALA A 204 9.90 -0.96 1.81
CA ALA A 204 9.77 -0.63 0.40
C ALA A 204 10.66 -1.52 -0.49
N ILE A 205 11.88 -1.81 -0.05
CA ILE A 205 12.82 -2.70 -0.75
C ILE A 205 12.28 -4.13 -0.80
N LEU A 206 11.81 -4.69 0.32
CA LEU A 206 11.20 -6.03 0.34
C LEU A 206 10.03 -6.10 -0.64
N CYS A 207 9.19 -5.06 -0.67
CA CYS A 207 8.04 -5.02 -1.56
C CYS A 207 8.40 -4.83 -3.04
N LEU A 208 9.59 -4.31 -3.36
CA LEU A 208 10.03 -4.07 -4.73
C LEU A 208 11.11 -5.06 -5.20
N SER A 209 11.44 -6.07 -4.40
CA SER A 209 12.44 -7.09 -4.74
C SER A 209 11.82 -8.28 -5.45
N HIS A 210 12.56 -8.86 -6.40
CA HIS A 210 12.13 -10.06 -7.14
C HIS A 210 12.86 -11.34 -6.71
N ASP A 211 13.98 -11.23 -6.01
CA ASP A 211 14.69 -12.33 -5.36
C ASP A 211 15.60 -11.81 -4.24
N ILE A 212 16.35 -12.72 -3.61
CA ILE A 212 17.22 -12.41 -2.48
C ILE A 212 18.49 -11.64 -2.88
N GLU A 213 18.96 -11.79 -4.13
CA GLU A 213 20.14 -11.09 -4.63
C GLU A 213 19.79 -9.63 -4.93
N ASP A 214 18.67 -9.40 -5.61
CA ASP A 214 18.09 -8.08 -5.84
C ASP A 214 17.74 -7.37 -4.52
N LEU A 215 17.19 -8.09 -3.53
CA LEU A 215 16.98 -7.55 -2.17
C LEU A 215 18.28 -7.04 -1.57
N LYS A 216 19.33 -7.86 -1.58
CA LYS A 216 20.65 -7.54 -1.01
C LYS A 216 21.31 -6.37 -1.74
N ASP A 217 21.21 -6.33 -3.07
CA ASP A 217 21.73 -5.24 -3.89
C ASP A 217 21.01 -3.92 -3.59
N LYS A 218 19.68 -3.95 -3.44
CA LYS A 218 18.90 -2.78 -3.05
C LYS A 218 19.24 -2.30 -1.64
N LEU A 219 19.32 -3.22 -0.68
CA LEU A 219 19.77 -2.90 0.68
C LEU A 219 21.13 -2.20 0.67
N SER A 220 22.06 -2.66 -0.16
CA SER A 220 23.41 -2.09 -0.25
C SER A 220 23.44 -0.61 -0.67
N ARG A 221 22.44 -0.16 -1.43
CA ARG A 221 22.35 1.20 -2.00
C ARG A 221 21.67 2.20 -1.07
N ILE A 222 21.08 1.77 0.04
CA ILE A 222 20.46 2.65 1.04
C ILE A 222 21.49 3.69 1.49
N ILE A 223 21.09 4.97 1.48
CA ILE A 223 21.88 6.08 2.03
C ILE A 223 21.56 6.21 3.52
N LEU A 224 22.59 6.09 4.35
CA LEU A 224 22.50 6.21 5.80
C LEU A 224 22.66 7.64 6.29
N GLY A 225 23.41 8.44 5.55
CA GLY A 225 23.73 9.82 5.88
C GLY A 225 24.86 10.34 5.01
N TYR A 226 25.57 11.36 5.51
CA TYR A 226 26.64 12.02 4.78
C TYR A 226 27.89 12.18 5.63
N THR A 227 29.05 12.20 4.98
CA THR A 227 30.32 12.57 5.61
C THR A 227 30.36 14.06 5.93
N TYR A 228 31.36 14.50 6.70
CA TYR A 228 31.60 15.94 6.93
C TYR A 228 31.82 16.71 5.63
N ASP A 229 32.39 16.07 4.60
CA ASP A 229 32.63 16.65 3.27
C ASP A 229 31.40 16.56 2.34
N GLY A 230 30.31 15.92 2.81
CA GLY A 230 29.04 15.82 2.08
C GLY A 230 28.92 14.66 1.11
N ALA A 231 29.85 13.70 1.12
CA ALA A 231 29.71 12.45 0.36
C ALA A 231 28.65 11.54 1.00
N PRO A 232 27.81 10.85 0.22
CA PRO A 232 26.84 9.90 0.78
C PRO A 232 27.56 8.68 1.36
N VAL A 233 27.02 8.15 2.46
CA VAL A 233 27.47 6.91 3.09
C VAL A 233 26.34 5.90 3.03
N THR A 234 26.65 4.69 2.56
CA THR A 234 25.67 3.65 2.26
C THR A 234 25.74 2.46 3.21
N VAL A 235 24.75 1.59 3.16
CA VAL A 235 24.76 0.28 3.84
C VAL A 235 25.92 -0.59 3.37
N ALA A 236 26.32 -0.51 2.09
CA ALA A 236 27.48 -1.22 1.57
C ALA A 236 28.79 -0.81 2.25
N ASP A 237 28.94 0.49 2.56
CA ASP A 237 30.16 1.04 3.18
C ASP A 237 30.39 0.50 4.59
N ILE A 238 29.30 0.22 5.33
CA ILE A 238 29.33 -0.45 6.64
C ILE A 238 29.13 -1.97 6.56
N ARG A 239 29.03 -2.53 5.35
CA ARG A 239 28.91 -3.97 5.05
C ARG A 239 27.72 -4.66 5.72
N ALA A 240 26.58 -3.96 5.88
CA ALA A 240 25.42 -4.47 6.59
C ALA A 240 24.40 -5.23 5.70
N GLN A 241 24.50 -5.11 4.38
CA GLN A 241 23.52 -5.67 3.43
C GLN A 241 23.35 -7.19 3.52
N GLY A 242 24.43 -7.93 3.73
CA GLY A 242 24.37 -9.40 3.82
C GLY A 242 23.65 -9.87 5.09
N ALA A 243 23.92 -9.23 6.22
CA ALA A 243 23.29 -9.56 7.50
C ALA A 243 21.81 -9.13 7.51
N ALA A 244 21.49 -7.96 6.95
CA ALA A 244 20.12 -7.53 6.77
C ALA A 244 19.33 -8.48 5.85
N ALA A 245 19.91 -8.92 4.73
CA ALA A 245 19.28 -9.91 3.84
C ALA A 245 19.07 -11.26 4.54
N ALA A 246 20.00 -11.70 5.40
CA ALA A 246 19.84 -12.93 6.17
C ALA A 246 18.63 -12.87 7.13
N LEU A 247 18.40 -11.72 7.78
CA LEU A 247 17.21 -11.51 8.62
C LEU A 247 15.90 -11.51 7.82
N LEU A 248 15.95 -11.15 6.54
CA LEU A 248 14.79 -11.05 5.66
C LEU A 248 14.55 -12.30 4.80
N LYS A 249 15.42 -13.32 4.90
CA LYS A 249 15.41 -14.49 4.01
C LYS A 249 14.03 -15.15 3.91
N ASP A 250 13.41 -15.43 5.05
CA ASP A 250 12.08 -16.07 5.08
C ASP A 250 10.96 -15.03 4.96
N ALA A 251 11.18 -13.80 5.42
CA ALA A 251 10.23 -12.70 5.26
C ALA A 251 10.01 -12.29 3.80
N LEU A 252 10.92 -12.64 2.88
CA LEU A 252 10.76 -12.41 1.44
C LEU A 252 9.74 -13.35 0.78
N LYS A 253 9.43 -14.50 1.40
CA LYS A 253 8.49 -15.49 0.89
C LYS A 253 7.05 -15.03 1.11
N PRO A 254 6.20 -14.94 0.07
CA PRO A 254 4.79 -14.58 0.20
C PRO A 254 4.02 -15.49 1.16
N ASN A 255 3.11 -14.92 1.93
CA ASN A 255 2.28 -15.67 2.87
C ASN A 255 0.94 -16.05 2.23
N LEU A 256 0.70 -17.35 2.06
CA LEU A 256 -0.57 -17.91 1.60
C LEU A 256 -1.56 -18.04 2.77
N VAL A 257 -2.75 -17.50 2.54
CA VAL A 257 -3.96 -17.59 3.38
C VAL A 257 -5.18 -17.79 2.46
N GLN A 258 -6.39 -17.59 2.98
CA GLN A 258 -7.62 -17.79 2.22
C GLN A 258 -8.68 -16.75 2.56
N THR A 259 -9.66 -16.54 1.68
CA THR A 259 -10.87 -15.78 2.00
C THR A 259 -11.87 -16.63 2.80
N LEU A 260 -12.97 -16.02 3.24
CA LEU A 260 -14.09 -16.75 3.85
C LEU A 260 -14.71 -17.80 2.91
N GLU A 261 -14.62 -17.60 1.59
CA GLU A 261 -15.06 -18.56 0.58
C GLU A 261 -13.94 -19.47 0.07
N HIS A 262 -12.80 -19.50 0.78
CA HIS A 262 -11.65 -20.33 0.48
C HIS A 262 -10.90 -19.99 -0.81
N THR A 263 -11.06 -18.76 -1.32
CA THR A 263 -10.25 -18.26 -2.43
C THR A 263 -8.80 -18.08 -1.96
N PRO A 264 -7.79 -18.59 -2.70
CA PRO A 264 -6.39 -18.42 -2.31
C PRO A 264 -5.96 -16.94 -2.31
N ALA A 265 -5.30 -16.51 -1.23
CA ALA A 265 -4.89 -15.12 -1.06
C ALA A 265 -3.44 -15.03 -0.55
N PHE A 266 -2.65 -14.18 -1.19
CA PHE A 266 -1.37 -13.72 -0.66
C PHE A 266 -1.54 -12.44 0.16
N VAL A 267 -0.95 -12.41 1.35
CA VAL A 267 -0.81 -11.20 2.18
C VAL A 267 0.67 -11.00 2.41
N HIS A 268 1.29 -10.02 1.74
CA HIS A 268 2.75 -9.90 1.79
C HIS A 268 3.25 -8.48 1.52
N GLY A 269 4.04 -7.96 2.47
CA GLY A 269 4.53 -6.59 2.46
C GLY A 269 3.41 -5.58 2.75
N GLY A 270 3.78 -4.38 3.18
CA GLY A 270 2.81 -3.35 3.56
C GLY A 270 3.42 -1.96 3.69
N PRO A 271 4.05 -1.40 2.64
CA PRO A 271 4.66 -0.09 2.72
C PRO A 271 3.60 0.99 2.87
N PHE A 272 3.95 2.07 3.56
CA PHE A 272 3.12 3.28 3.60
C PHE A 272 2.85 3.83 2.20
N ALA A 273 1.60 4.18 1.92
CA ALA A 273 1.18 4.69 0.61
C ALA A 273 1.46 6.20 0.42
N ASN A 274 1.94 6.91 1.45
CA ASN A 274 2.38 8.31 1.33
C ASN A 274 3.86 8.37 0.96
N ILE A 275 4.73 7.92 1.86
CA ILE A 275 6.20 7.98 1.69
C ILE A 275 6.80 6.80 0.91
N ALA A 276 5.97 5.85 0.49
CA ALA A 276 6.34 4.78 -0.42
C ALA A 276 5.15 4.46 -1.34
N HIS A 277 5.26 3.39 -2.13
CA HIS A 277 4.34 3.08 -3.22
C HIS A 277 3.03 2.40 -2.79
N GLY A 278 2.87 2.03 -1.51
CA GLY A 278 1.56 1.61 -1.00
C GLY A 278 0.97 0.30 -1.52
N CYS A 279 1.77 -0.59 -2.13
CA CYS A 279 1.29 -1.85 -2.71
C CYS A 279 1.84 -3.06 -1.94
N ASN A 280 1.20 -4.23 -2.09
CA ASN A 280 1.81 -5.49 -1.66
C ASN A 280 3.07 -5.78 -2.49
N SER A 281 3.88 -6.76 -2.05
CA SER A 281 5.14 -7.07 -2.73
C SER A 281 4.98 -7.43 -4.21
N LEU A 282 6.00 -7.10 -5.00
CA LEU A 282 6.16 -7.53 -6.38
C LEU A 282 6.22 -9.07 -6.47
N MET A 283 6.94 -9.70 -5.54
CA MET A 283 7.05 -11.16 -5.43
C MET A 283 5.69 -11.84 -5.40
N ALA A 284 4.80 -11.42 -4.49
CA ALA A 284 3.47 -12.01 -4.35
C ALA A 284 2.60 -11.79 -5.60
N THR A 285 2.64 -10.59 -6.18
CA THR A 285 1.88 -10.31 -7.41
C THR A 285 2.38 -11.14 -8.60
N LYS A 286 3.70 -11.23 -8.81
CA LYS A 286 4.27 -12.06 -9.88
C LYS A 286 3.99 -13.54 -9.68
N MET A 287 4.08 -14.03 -8.45
CA MET A 287 3.77 -15.42 -8.12
C MET A 287 2.30 -15.73 -8.38
N ALA A 288 1.37 -14.86 -7.96
CA ALA A 288 -0.05 -15.01 -8.27
C ALA A 288 -0.31 -15.03 -9.78
N LEU A 289 0.37 -14.17 -10.56
CA LEU A 289 0.22 -14.11 -12.03
C LEU A 289 0.67 -15.40 -12.72
N LYS A 290 1.62 -16.14 -12.14
CA LYS A 290 2.03 -17.46 -12.65
C LYS A 290 1.13 -18.62 -12.20
N LEU A 291 0.25 -18.40 -11.22
CA LEU A 291 -0.56 -19.45 -10.59
C LEU A 291 -2.05 -19.38 -10.94
N ALA A 292 -2.53 -18.21 -11.36
CA ALA A 292 -3.94 -17.97 -11.63
C ALA A 292 -4.18 -17.26 -12.96
N ASP A 293 -5.37 -17.48 -13.53
CA ASP A 293 -5.81 -16.81 -14.74
C ASP A 293 -6.18 -15.34 -14.46
N TYR A 294 -6.60 -15.02 -13.23
CA TYR A 294 -6.95 -13.68 -12.76
C TYR A 294 -6.28 -13.37 -11.42
N VAL A 295 -5.69 -12.18 -11.29
CA VAL A 295 -5.06 -11.72 -10.06
C VAL A 295 -5.66 -10.39 -9.65
N VAL A 296 -6.37 -10.40 -8.53
CA VAL A 296 -6.91 -9.19 -7.92
C VAL A 296 -5.87 -8.64 -6.94
N THR A 297 -5.46 -7.39 -7.11
CA THR A 297 -4.55 -6.69 -6.20
C THR A 297 -5.07 -5.29 -5.92
N GLU A 298 -4.53 -4.62 -4.91
CA GLU A 298 -4.87 -3.23 -4.61
C GLU A 298 -3.65 -2.36 -4.34
N ALA A 299 -3.86 -1.04 -4.39
CA ALA A 299 -2.91 -0.04 -3.92
C ALA A 299 -3.54 0.82 -2.81
N GLY A 300 -2.74 1.28 -1.84
CA GLY A 300 -3.20 2.11 -0.73
C GLY A 300 -3.68 3.51 -1.15
N PHE A 301 -4.60 4.10 -0.39
CA PHE A 301 -5.28 5.37 -0.75
C PHE A 301 -6.03 5.30 -2.09
N ALA A 302 -6.21 6.44 -2.76
CA ALA A 302 -7.03 6.58 -3.96
C ALA A 302 -6.19 6.53 -5.24
N ALA A 303 -6.82 6.69 -6.41
CA ALA A 303 -6.13 6.54 -7.70
C ALA A 303 -5.05 7.61 -7.98
N ASP A 304 -5.12 8.76 -7.31
CA ASP A 304 -4.14 9.84 -7.36
C ASP A 304 -2.83 9.53 -6.61
N LEU A 305 -2.85 8.61 -5.65
CA LEU A 305 -1.65 8.18 -4.92
C LEU A 305 -1.33 6.71 -5.13
N GLY A 306 -2.28 5.83 -4.80
CA GLY A 306 -2.10 4.38 -4.87
C GLY A 306 -1.93 3.90 -6.30
N ALA A 307 -2.89 4.22 -7.17
CA ALA A 307 -2.83 3.76 -8.56
C ALA A 307 -1.67 4.43 -9.33
N GLU A 308 -1.43 5.73 -9.15
CA GLU A 308 -0.25 6.43 -9.69
C GLU A 308 1.05 5.68 -9.35
N LYS A 309 1.28 5.40 -8.06
CA LYS A 309 2.50 4.71 -7.62
C LYS A 309 2.54 3.24 -8.02
N PHE A 310 1.38 2.59 -8.12
CA PHE A 310 1.30 1.25 -8.69
C PHE A 310 1.79 1.25 -10.14
N VAL A 311 1.32 2.21 -10.96
CA VAL A 311 1.71 2.37 -12.36
C VAL A 311 3.17 2.81 -12.49
N ASP A 312 3.54 3.94 -11.90
CA ASP A 312 4.82 4.59 -12.17
C ASP A 312 6.00 3.99 -11.39
N ILE A 313 5.76 3.26 -10.30
CA ILE A 313 6.81 2.60 -9.51
C ILE A 313 6.72 1.08 -9.63
N LYS A 314 5.61 0.45 -9.21
CA LYS A 314 5.52 -1.01 -9.12
C LYS A 314 5.49 -1.68 -10.49
N CYS A 315 4.63 -1.25 -11.40
CA CYS A 315 4.56 -1.78 -12.76
C CYS A 315 5.85 -1.54 -13.53
N ARG A 316 6.41 -0.33 -13.42
CA ARG A 316 7.69 0.04 -14.05
C ARG A 316 8.84 -0.87 -13.61
N LYS A 317 8.99 -1.11 -12.30
CA LYS A 317 10.05 -1.99 -11.74
C LYS A 317 9.75 -3.46 -11.98
N GLY A 318 8.47 -3.83 -12.01
CA GLY A 318 8.02 -5.19 -12.13
C GLY A 318 7.90 -5.71 -13.57
N GLY A 319 7.84 -4.82 -14.56
CA GLY A 319 7.40 -5.15 -15.91
C GLY A 319 5.94 -5.59 -15.94
N LEU A 320 5.10 -5.05 -15.06
CA LEU A 320 3.68 -5.42 -14.98
C LEU A 320 2.84 -4.52 -15.89
N LYS A 321 1.76 -5.08 -16.43
CA LYS A 321 0.73 -4.34 -17.15
C LYS A 321 -0.64 -4.73 -16.57
N PRO A 322 -1.37 -3.83 -15.89
CA PRO A 322 -2.73 -4.11 -15.45
C PRO A 322 -3.66 -4.24 -16.66
N ASP A 323 -4.48 -5.28 -16.69
CA ASP A 323 -5.47 -5.53 -17.74
C ASP A 323 -6.77 -4.76 -17.49
N ALA A 324 -7.15 -4.55 -16.24
CA ALA A 324 -8.32 -3.76 -15.86
C ALA A 324 -8.14 -3.07 -14.49
N CYS A 325 -8.95 -2.04 -14.25
CA CYS A 325 -9.00 -1.29 -13.01
C CYS A 325 -10.43 -1.23 -12.45
N VAL A 326 -10.59 -1.43 -11.15
CA VAL A 326 -11.85 -1.26 -10.42
C VAL A 326 -11.73 -0.04 -9.52
N LEU A 327 -12.54 0.98 -9.79
CA LEU A 327 -12.61 2.20 -8.98
C LEU A 327 -13.75 2.09 -7.97
N VAL A 328 -13.40 1.91 -6.71
CA VAL A 328 -14.38 1.74 -5.62
C VAL A 328 -14.89 3.10 -5.13
N ALA A 329 -16.21 3.21 -4.99
CA ALA A 329 -16.89 4.40 -4.44
C ALA A 329 -18.07 4.00 -3.54
N THR A 330 -18.58 4.95 -2.76
CA THR A 330 -19.86 4.83 -2.03
C THR A 330 -20.64 6.12 -2.18
N VAL A 331 -21.97 6.05 -2.22
CA VAL A 331 -22.84 7.23 -2.27
C VAL A 331 -22.54 8.19 -1.11
N ARG A 332 -22.33 7.63 0.08
CA ARG A 332 -21.99 8.38 1.29
C ARG A 332 -20.67 9.13 1.19
N ALA A 333 -19.62 8.51 0.65
CA ALA A 333 -18.33 9.18 0.46
C ALA A 333 -18.43 10.31 -0.58
N LEU A 334 -19.22 10.11 -1.65
CA LEU A 334 -19.47 11.16 -2.63
C LEU A 334 -20.27 12.33 -2.03
N LYS A 335 -21.33 12.08 -1.26
CA LYS A 335 -22.03 13.14 -0.50
C LYS A 335 -21.10 13.89 0.46
N TYR A 336 -20.16 13.19 1.09
CA TYR A 336 -19.14 13.85 1.93
C TYR A 336 -18.25 14.78 1.11
N HIS A 337 -17.81 14.35 -0.07
CA HIS A 337 -17.07 15.21 -0.99
C HIS A 337 -17.89 16.42 -1.49
N GLY A 338 -19.21 16.30 -1.55
CA GLY A 338 -20.14 17.41 -1.77
C GLY A 338 -20.39 18.31 -0.56
N GLY A 339 -19.70 18.08 0.57
CA GLY A 339 -19.74 18.92 1.76
C GLY A 339 -20.66 18.43 2.89
N VAL A 340 -21.30 17.26 2.77
CA VAL A 340 -22.17 16.73 3.84
C VAL A 340 -21.33 16.25 5.03
N PRO A 341 -21.60 16.72 6.26
CA PRO A 341 -20.90 16.25 7.45
C PRO A 341 -21.12 14.75 7.69
N LYS A 342 -20.12 14.06 8.26
CA LYS A 342 -20.15 12.60 8.53
C LYS A 342 -21.46 12.10 9.17
N LYS A 343 -22.00 12.88 10.10
CA LYS A 343 -23.20 12.52 10.89
C LYS A 343 -24.50 12.52 10.08
N ASP A 344 -24.53 13.23 8.95
CA ASP A 344 -25.74 13.49 8.17
C ASP A 344 -25.76 12.67 6.86
N LEU A 345 -24.77 11.79 6.64
CA LEU A 345 -24.59 11.01 5.40
C LEU A 345 -25.66 9.95 5.13
N ASN A 346 -26.51 9.63 6.11
CA ASN A 346 -27.56 8.62 5.98
C ASN A 346 -28.82 9.16 5.27
N GLU A 347 -28.95 10.47 5.13
CA GLU A 347 -30.09 11.11 4.49
C GLU A 347 -29.84 11.24 2.97
N GLU A 348 -30.89 11.04 2.17
CA GLU A 348 -30.81 11.25 0.72
C GLU A 348 -30.42 12.70 0.43
N ASN A 349 -29.41 12.92 -0.42
CA ASN A 349 -29.04 14.27 -0.86
C ASN A 349 -28.42 14.26 -2.26
N LEU A 350 -29.28 14.37 -3.28
CA LEU A 350 -28.85 14.37 -4.69
C LEU A 350 -28.01 15.60 -5.05
N GLU A 351 -28.26 16.77 -4.46
CA GLU A 351 -27.49 17.99 -4.72
C GLU A 351 -26.05 17.85 -4.23
N ALA A 352 -25.86 17.36 -3.01
CA ALA A 352 -24.52 17.08 -2.48
C ALA A 352 -23.84 15.93 -3.23
N LEU A 353 -24.58 14.90 -3.62
CA LEU A 353 -24.04 13.82 -4.43
C LEU A 353 -23.52 14.34 -5.78
N GLU A 354 -24.30 15.18 -6.47
CA GLU A 354 -23.88 15.83 -7.71
C GLU A 354 -22.65 16.73 -7.50
N ALA A 355 -22.58 17.48 -6.39
CA ALA A 355 -21.42 18.30 -6.05
C ALA A 355 -20.16 17.49 -5.70
N GLY A 356 -20.30 16.25 -5.21
CA GLY A 356 -19.19 15.38 -4.83
C GLY A 356 -18.71 14.41 -5.92
N LEU A 357 -19.57 14.12 -6.90
CA LEU A 357 -19.28 13.29 -8.08
C LEU A 357 -18.00 13.68 -8.84
N PRO A 358 -17.61 14.96 -8.97
CA PRO A 358 -16.34 15.34 -9.61
C PRO A 358 -15.11 14.60 -9.06
N ASN A 359 -15.10 14.22 -7.77
CA ASN A 359 -14.00 13.41 -7.24
C ASN A 359 -13.88 12.05 -7.94
N LEU A 360 -15.00 11.34 -8.09
CA LEU A 360 -15.07 10.06 -8.80
C LEU A 360 -14.67 10.22 -10.27
N LEU A 361 -15.21 11.23 -10.94
CA LEU A 361 -15.01 11.47 -12.36
C LEU A 361 -13.54 11.79 -12.67
N GLN A 362 -12.87 12.61 -11.86
CA GLN A 362 -11.44 12.89 -12.03
C GLN A 362 -10.58 11.64 -11.79
N HIS A 363 -10.87 10.82 -10.78
CA HIS A 363 -10.15 9.54 -10.59
C HIS A 363 -10.34 8.60 -11.77
N LEU A 364 -11.53 8.59 -12.37
CA LEU A 364 -11.84 7.77 -13.54
C LEU A 364 -11.10 8.27 -14.80
N GLU A 365 -11.05 9.59 -14.99
CA GLU A 365 -10.26 10.23 -16.04
C GLU A 365 -8.77 9.90 -15.89
N ASN A 366 -8.22 10.00 -14.68
CA ASN A 366 -6.84 9.61 -14.39
C ASN A 366 -6.56 8.14 -14.81
N ILE A 367 -7.46 7.22 -14.48
CA ILE A 367 -7.28 5.80 -14.80
C ILE A 367 -7.28 5.56 -16.31
N ARG A 368 -8.21 6.19 -17.04
CA ARG A 368 -8.40 5.94 -18.48
C ARG A 368 -7.48 6.75 -19.36
N GLU A 369 -7.33 8.04 -19.09
CA GLU A 369 -6.62 8.98 -19.96
C GLU A 369 -5.14 9.15 -19.58
N VAL A 370 -4.80 9.05 -18.30
CA VAL A 370 -3.41 9.17 -17.84
C VAL A 370 -2.72 7.81 -17.85
N TYR A 371 -3.35 6.79 -17.24
CA TYR A 371 -2.75 5.46 -17.15
C TYR A 371 -3.12 4.53 -18.29
N GLY A 372 -4.17 4.82 -19.07
CA GLY A 372 -4.55 4.01 -20.24
C GLY A 372 -5.18 2.66 -19.90
N ILE A 373 -5.82 2.52 -18.73
CA ILE A 373 -6.33 1.23 -18.23
C ILE A 373 -7.86 1.18 -18.36
N PRO A 374 -8.45 0.10 -18.93
CA PRO A 374 -9.89 -0.12 -18.91
C PRO A 374 -10.44 -0.13 -17.47
N ALA A 375 -11.56 0.55 -17.24
CA ALA A 375 -12.05 0.80 -15.88
C ALA A 375 -13.56 0.56 -15.72
N VAL A 376 -13.93 0.04 -14.55
CA VAL A 376 -15.31 -0.05 -14.06
C VAL A 376 -15.41 0.61 -12.69
N VAL A 377 -16.54 1.26 -12.41
CA VAL A 377 -16.82 1.77 -11.06
C VAL A 377 -17.57 0.69 -10.27
N ALA A 378 -17.03 0.32 -9.11
CA ALA A 378 -17.73 -0.53 -8.13
C ALA A 378 -18.35 0.36 -7.05
N LEU A 379 -19.67 0.46 -7.04
CA LEU A 379 -20.40 1.21 -6.02
C LEU A 379 -20.77 0.25 -4.89
N ASN A 380 -20.07 0.34 -3.76
CA ASN A 380 -20.40 -0.50 -2.60
C ASN A 380 -21.73 -0.03 -1.98
N GLU A 381 -22.70 -0.94 -1.93
CA GLU A 381 -24.06 -0.65 -1.45
C GLU A 381 -24.10 -0.47 0.08
N PHE A 382 -24.78 0.58 0.53
CA PHE A 382 -25.17 0.75 1.93
C PHE A 382 -26.69 0.71 2.09
N PRO A 383 -27.22 0.24 3.25
CA PRO A 383 -28.66 0.15 3.49
C PRO A 383 -29.44 1.47 3.40
N THR A 384 -28.74 2.61 3.46
CA THR A 384 -29.32 3.95 3.42
C THR A 384 -29.27 4.58 2.03
N ASP A 385 -28.59 3.96 1.07
CA ASP A 385 -28.46 4.49 -0.28
C ASP A 385 -29.81 4.35 -0.99
N THR A 386 -30.27 5.41 -1.65
CA THR A 386 -31.53 5.35 -2.40
C THR A 386 -31.29 5.00 -3.85
N GLU A 387 -32.31 4.42 -4.51
CA GLU A 387 -32.22 4.15 -5.94
C GLU A 387 -31.97 5.42 -6.78
N ALA A 388 -32.46 6.57 -6.32
CA ALA A 388 -32.23 7.85 -7.01
C ALA A 388 -30.75 8.25 -6.94
N GLU A 389 -30.12 8.08 -5.78
CA GLU A 389 -28.68 8.33 -5.62
C GLU A 389 -27.83 7.39 -6.48
N VAL A 390 -28.15 6.09 -6.49
CA VAL A 390 -27.44 5.11 -7.33
C VAL A 390 -27.58 5.45 -8.81
N ARG A 391 -28.80 5.76 -9.28
CA ARG A 391 -29.05 6.15 -10.67
C ARG A 391 -28.27 7.39 -11.09
N LEU A 392 -28.16 8.39 -10.21
CA LEU A 392 -27.37 9.60 -10.50
C LEU A 392 -25.89 9.27 -10.74
N VAL A 393 -25.30 8.38 -9.93
CA VAL A 393 -23.91 7.92 -10.12
C VAL A 393 -23.75 7.17 -11.45
N GLU A 394 -24.68 6.27 -11.76
CA GLU A 394 -24.71 5.52 -13.02
C GLU A 394 -24.78 6.44 -14.24
N GLU A 395 -25.68 7.43 -14.22
CA GLU A 395 -25.88 8.38 -15.32
C GLU A 395 -24.61 9.19 -15.59
N LYS A 396 -23.99 9.76 -14.55
CA LYS A 396 -22.76 10.57 -14.70
C LYS A 396 -21.55 9.75 -15.17
N CYS A 397 -21.41 8.50 -14.73
CA CYS A 397 -20.35 7.63 -15.23
C CYS A 397 -20.59 7.18 -16.67
N ARG A 398 -21.86 6.96 -17.05
CA ARG A 398 -22.26 6.59 -18.42
C ARG A 398 -21.99 7.71 -19.42
N GLU A 399 -22.04 8.98 -19.01
CA GLU A 399 -21.62 10.12 -19.84
C GLU A 399 -20.14 10.02 -20.26
N LEU A 400 -19.29 9.37 -19.46
CA LEU A 400 -17.89 9.06 -19.78
C LEU A 400 -17.73 7.68 -20.45
N GLY A 401 -18.82 6.96 -20.73
CA GLY A 401 -18.78 5.61 -21.30
C GLY A 401 -18.28 4.55 -20.33
N VAL A 402 -18.44 4.76 -19.02
CA VAL A 402 -18.00 3.80 -17.99
C VAL A 402 -19.20 3.21 -17.26
N ASN A 403 -19.19 1.90 -17.12
CA ASN A 403 -20.21 1.18 -16.36
C ASN A 403 -19.97 1.33 -14.85
N VAL A 404 -21.09 1.44 -14.13
CA VAL A 404 -21.14 1.35 -12.67
C VAL A 404 -21.80 0.03 -12.33
N VAL A 405 -21.18 -0.74 -11.44
CA VAL A 405 -21.74 -1.98 -10.93
C VAL A 405 -21.93 -1.86 -9.42
N LEU A 406 -23.15 -2.11 -8.97
CA LEU A 406 -23.46 -2.18 -7.55
C LEU A 406 -22.82 -3.43 -6.94
N SER A 407 -22.06 -3.24 -5.86
CA SER A 407 -21.33 -4.29 -5.16
C SER A 407 -21.97 -4.54 -3.80
N GLN A 408 -22.42 -5.78 -3.57
CA GLN A 408 -23.06 -6.22 -2.33
C GLN A 408 -22.19 -7.23 -1.55
N VAL A 409 -20.89 -7.28 -1.86
CA VAL A 409 -19.98 -8.31 -1.34
C VAL A 409 -19.84 -8.29 0.18
N TRP A 410 -20.00 -7.13 0.80
CA TRP A 410 -19.97 -7.01 2.25
C TRP A 410 -21.12 -7.81 2.91
N ALA A 411 -22.31 -7.80 2.32
CA ALA A 411 -23.48 -8.50 2.87
C ALA A 411 -23.65 -9.93 2.32
N LYS A 412 -23.20 -10.19 1.09
CA LYS A 412 -23.51 -11.43 0.34
C LYS A 412 -22.27 -12.25 -0.06
N GLY A 413 -21.07 -11.86 0.34
CA GLY A 413 -19.83 -12.53 -0.07
C GLY A 413 -19.63 -12.45 -1.59
N GLY A 414 -19.04 -13.48 -2.19
CA GLY A 414 -18.76 -13.55 -3.62
C GLY A 414 -20.02 -13.43 -4.50
N GLU A 415 -21.20 -13.82 -4.00
CA GLU A 415 -22.48 -13.67 -4.72
C GLU A 415 -22.75 -12.21 -5.07
N GLY A 416 -22.48 -11.31 -4.11
CA GLY A 416 -22.70 -9.87 -4.27
C GLY A 416 -21.69 -9.18 -5.20
N GLY A 417 -20.72 -9.91 -5.75
CA GLY A 417 -19.68 -9.40 -6.65
C GLY A 417 -19.71 -10.03 -8.04
N VAL A 418 -20.63 -10.96 -8.33
CA VAL A 418 -20.68 -11.71 -9.60
C VAL A 418 -20.80 -10.77 -10.81
N ASP A 419 -21.66 -9.76 -10.73
CA ASP A 419 -21.84 -8.83 -11.85
C ASP A 419 -20.61 -7.93 -12.06
N LEU A 420 -19.91 -7.59 -10.97
CA LEU A 420 -18.64 -6.85 -11.06
C LEU A 420 -17.56 -7.73 -11.70
N ALA A 421 -17.47 -9.01 -11.34
CA ALA A 421 -16.53 -9.94 -11.97
C ALA A 421 -16.80 -10.13 -13.47
N LYS A 422 -18.07 -10.23 -13.87
CA LYS A 422 -18.46 -10.30 -15.30
C LYS A 422 -18.08 -9.03 -16.05
N GLU A 423 -18.31 -7.86 -15.47
CA GLU A 423 -17.93 -6.59 -16.11
C GLU A 423 -16.40 -6.48 -16.24
N VAL A 424 -15.63 -6.91 -15.23
CA VAL A 424 -14.17 -6.96 -15.34
C VAL A 424 -13.72 -7.92 -16.44
N ILE A 425 -14.34 -9.10 -16.57
CA ILE A 425 -14.06 -10.02 -17.69
C ILE A 425 -14.35 -9.35 -19.04
N ARG A 426 -15.51 -8.69 -19.15
CA ARG A 426 -15.91 -7.95 -20.36
C ARG A 426 -14.86 -6.88 -20.71
N LEU A 427 -14.43 -6.07 -19.76
CA LEU A 427 -13.39 -5.05 -19.97
C LEU A 427 -12.09 -5.66 -20.51
N ILE A 428 -11.67 -6.79 -19.95
CA ILE A 428 -10.43 -7.47 -20.35
C ILE A 428 -10.54 -8.07 -21.77
N GLU A 429 -11.73 -8.55 -22.15
CA GLU A 429 -11.96 -9.21 -23.43
C GLU A 429 -12.30 -8.25 -24.58
N GLU A 430 -13.00 -7.14 -24.28
CA GLU A 430 -13.61 -6.26 -25.29
C GLU A 430 -12.94 -4.88 -25.42
N GLU A 431 -12.33 -4.34 -24.36
CA GLU A 431 -11.78 -2.98 -24.39
C GLU A 431 -10.29 -2.97 -24.76
N GLU A 432 -9.88 -1.94 -25.50
CA GLU A 432 -8.45 -1.73 -25.80
C GLU A 432 -7.72 -1.20 -24.56
N ASN A 433 -6.57 -1.82 -24.25
CA ASN A 433 -5.73 -1.41 -23.12
C ASN A 433 -4.48 -0.68 -23.63
N HIS A 434 -4.51 0.65 -23.50
CA HIS A 434 -3.45 1.58 -23.89
C HIS A 434 -2.51 1.95 -22.74
N PHE A 435 -2.26 1.00 -21.82
CA PHE A 435 -1.44 1.22 -20.62
C PHE A 435 -0.19 2.05 -20.91
N SER A 436 -0.04 3.15 -20.16
CA SER A 436 1.10 4.04 -20.26
C SER A 436 1.52 4.58 -18.90
N PHE A 437 2.77 5.01 -18.81
CA PHE A 437 3.29 5.68 -17.62
C PHE A 437 2.97 7.18 -17.66
N THR A 438 2.82 7.81 -16.50
CA THR A 438 2.50 9.25 -16.41
C THR A 438 3.63 10.11 -16.99
N TYR A 439 4.87 9.64 -16.89
CA TYR A 439 6.08 10.34 -17.38
C TYR A 439 7.23 9.37 -17.72
N PRO A 440 8.10 9.71 -18.69
CA PRO A 440 9.38 9.03 -18.96
C PRO A 440 10.42 9.28 -17.86
N LEU A 441 11.38 8.36 -17.67
CA LEU A 441 12.39 8.49 -16.60
C LEU A 441 13.47 9.54 -16.90
N GLU A 442 13.63 9.93 -18.14
CA GLU A 442 14.66 10.86 -18.62
C GLU A 442 14.32 12.32 -18.31
N MET A 443 13.07 12.62 -17.93
CA MET A 443 12.68 13.93 -17.44
C MET A 443 13.44 14.29 -16.16
N THR A 444 13.69 15.58 -15.98
CA THR A 444 14.23 16.11 -14.72
C THR A 444 13.27 15.82 -13.57
N ILE A 445 13.77 15.85 -12.33
CA ILE A 445 12.92 15.62 -11.15
C ILE A 445 11.75 16.60 -11.12
N ARG A 446 12.01 17.88 -11.46
CA ARG A 446 10.99 18.93 -11.45
C ARG A 446 9.91 18.70 -12.50
N GLU A 447 10.29 18.29 -13.71
CA GLU A 447 9.34 17.99 -14.79
C GLU A 447 8.46 16.80 -14.43
N LYS A 448 9.01 15.75 -13.80
CA LYS A 448 8.21 14.61 -13.33
C LYS A 448 7.17 15.02 -12.29
N VAL A 449 7.59 15.79 -11.28
CA VAL A 449 6.69 16.29 -10.23
C VAL A 449 5.61 17.20 -10.82
N GLU A 450 5.97 18.11 -11.73
CA GLU A 450 5.03 18.98 -12.44
C GLU A 450 4.05 18.16 -13.30
N THR A 451 4.52 17.10 -13.94
CA THR A 451 3.69 16.22 -14.77
C THR A 451 2.65 15.50 -13.92
N ILE A 452 3.03 14.94 -12.77
CA ILE A 452 2.09 14.33 -11.82
C ILE A 452 1.08 15.38 -11.33
N ALA A 453 1.56 16.55 -10.90
CA ALA A 453 0.70 17.61 -10.37
C ALA A 453 -0.36 18.07 -11.37
N ARG A 454 0.02 18.28 -12.64
CA ARG A 454 -0.90 18.71 -13.69
C ARG A 454 -1.81 17.59 -14.19
N ARG A 455 -1.24 16.42 -14.51
CA ARG A 455 -2.00 15.35 -15.19
C ARG A 455 -2.84 14.53 -14.23
N VAL A 456 -2.41 14.34 -12.99
CA VAL A 456 -3.10 13.48 -12.01
C VAL A 456 -3.90 14.32 -11.02
N TYR A 457 -3.31 15.41 -10.51
CA TYR A 457 -3.97 16.23 -9.49
C TYR A 457 -4.79 17.38 -10.09
N HIS A 458 -4.54 17.73 -11.36
CA HIS A 458 -5.13 18.89 -12.04
C HIS A 458 -4.75 20.21 -11.34
N ALA A 459 -3.56 20.26 -10.75
CA ALA A 459 -2.98 21.47 -10.20
C ALA A 459 -2.49 22.41 -11.33
N ASP A 460 -2.53 23.72 -11.08
CA ASP A 460 -1.99 24.74 -11.98
C ASP A 460 -0.46 24.66 -12.12
N GLY A 461 0.20 24.10 -11.10
CA GLY A 461 1.63 23.82 -11.10
C GLY A 461 2.19 23.51 -9.72
N VAL A 462 3.52 23.59 -9.59
CA VAL A 462 4.25 23.24 -8.37
C VAL A 462 5.09 24.41 -7.86
N ILE A 463 5.02 24.66 -6.56
CA ILE A 463 5.84 25.64 -5.84
C ILE A 463 6.91 24.88 -5.06
N TYR A 464 8.19 25.23 -5.24
CA TYR A 464 9.30 24.60 -4.53
C TYR A 464 9.83 25.51 -3.43
N GLU A 465 9.83 25.03 -2.19
CA GLU A 465 10.57 25.69 -1.13
C GLU A 465 12.08 25.61 -1.36
N LYS A 466 12.83 26.54 -0.77
CA LYS A 466 14.28 26.62 -0.93
C LYS A 466 15.00 25.31 -0.58
N LYS A 467 14.58 24.65 0.51
CA LYS A 467 15.15 23.38 0.96
C LYS A 467 14.90 22.26 -0.07
N ALA A 468 13.69 22.17 -0.60
CA ALA A 468 13.34 21.22 -1.65
C ALA A 468 14.16 21.45 -2.92
N ALA A 469 14.23 22.69 -3.41
CA ALA A 469 14.99 23.02 -4.62
C ALA A 469 16.47 22.62 -4.51
N GLN A 470 17.10 22.90 -3.35
CA GLN A 470 18.49 22.49 -3.09
C GLN A 470 18.66 20.98 -3.03
N SER A 471 17.71 20.27 -2.41
CA SER A 471 17.74 18.80 -2.31
C SER A 471 17.59 18.18 -3.69
N ILE A 472 16.69 18.68 -4.53
CA ILE A 472 16.50 18.24 -5.92
C ILE A 472 17.79 18.41 -6.73
N ASP A 473 18.41 19.59 -6.69
CA ASP A 473 19.66 19.84 -7.41
C ASP A 473 20.80 18.91 -6.95
N GLN A 474 20.83 18.59 -5.66
CA GLN A 474 21.79 17.64 -5.11
C GLN A 474 21.51 16.21 -5.61
N LEU A 475 20.25 15.77 -5.62
CA LEU A 475 19.88 14.45 -6.10
C LEU A 475 20.23 14.25 -7.58
N GLU A 476 20.01 15.25 -8.43
CA GLU A 476 20.40 15.20 -9.85
C GLU A 476 21.92 15.11 -10.01
N LYS A 477 22.69 15.90 -9.25
CA LYS A 477 24.16 15.84 -9.23
C LYS A 477 24.70 14.50 -8.77
N LEU A 478 24.00 13.83 -7.85
CA LEU A 478 24.34 12.50 -7.36
C LEU A 478 23.90 11.37 -8.32
N GLY A 479 23.29 11.70 -9.46
CA GLY A 479 22.88 10.72 -10.48
C GLY A 479 21.52 10.07 -10.22
N TYR A 480 20.72 10.57 -9.26
CA TYR A 480 19.39 10.05 -8.96
C TYR A 480 18.28 10.62 -9.85
N GLY A 481 18.60 11.52 -10.78
CA GLY A 481 17.61 12.22 -11.61
C GLY A 481 16.66 11.29 -12.38
N ASN A 482 17.12 10.09 -12.76
CA ASN A 482 16.33 9.11 -13.52
C ASN A 482 15.45 8.20 -12.65
N LEU A 483 15.38 8.40 -11.34
CA LEU A 483 14.46 7.66 -10.49
C LEU A 483 13.00 8.14 -10.67
N PRO A 484 12.01 7.26 -10.48
CA PRO A 484 10.60 7.66 -10.41
C PRO A 484 10.31 8.46 -9.14
N ILE A 485 9.19 9.18 -9.15
CA ILE A 485 8.75 10.06 -8.07
C ILE A 485 7.69 9.34 -7.22
N CYS A 486 7.79 9.51 -5.90
CA CYS A 486 6.77 9.12 -4.93
C CYS A 486 6.31 10.39 -4.20
N VAL A 487 5.19 10.96 -4.62
CA VAL A 487 4.63 12.15 -3.96
C VAL A 487 4.00 11.77 -2.62
N ALA A 488 4.47 12.40 -1.54
CA ALA A 488 3.97 12.25 -0.19
C ALA A 488 3.16 13.50 0.19
N LYS A 489 1.86 13.45 -0.15
CA LYS A 489 0.85 14.47 0.18
C LYS A 489 -0.27 13.88 1.04
N THR A 490 -1.24 14.71 1.41
CA THR A 490 -2.48 14.22 2.03
C THR A 490 -3.22 13.28 1.08
N GLN A 491 -3.77 12.21 1.63
CA GLN A 491 -4.65 11.30 0.87
C GLN A 491 -6.06 11.83 0.68
N PHE A 492 -6.47 12.85 1.45
CA PHE A 492 -7.88 13.29 1.55
C PHE A 492 -8.33 14.23 0.42
N SER A 493 -7.40 14.71 -0.40
CA SER A 493 -7.62 15.71 -1.45
C SER A 493 -6.65 15.47 -2.61
N PHE A 494 -7.01 15.87 -3.82
CA PHE A 494 -6.07 15.97 -4.94
C PHE A 494 -4.98 17.02 -4.67
N SER A 495 -5.29 18.07 -3.92
CA SER A 495 -4.32 19.07 -3.46
C SER A 495 -3.48 18.57 -2.27
N ASP A 496 -2.58 19.42 -1.79
CA ASP A 496 -1.85 19.22 -0.53
C ASP A 496 -2.60 19.74 0.71
N ASP A 497 -3.79 20.32 0.53
CA ASP A 497 -4.71 20.75 1.61
C ASP A 497 -5.83 19.71 1.81
N PRO A 498 -5.89 19.03 2.98
CA PRO A 498 -6.89 18.00 3.26
C PRO A 498 -8.33 18.53 3.37
N SER A 499 -8.53 19.84 3.48
CA SER A 499 -9.87 20.44 3.60
C SER A 499 -10.55 20.68 2.25
N LEU A 500 -9.80 20.64 1.14
CA LEU A 500 -10.33 20.81 -0.21
C LEU A 500 -10.86 19.47 -0.73
N LEU A 501 -12.16 19.25 -0.60
CA LEU A 501 -12.84 18.03 -1.04
C LEU A 501 -13.28 18.13 -2.52
N GLY A 502 -13.83 17.03 -3.07
CA GLY A 502 -14.30 17.00 -4.45
C GLY A 502 -13.15 16.89 -5.45
N ALA A 503 -13.22 17.68 -6.52
CA ALA A 503 -12.17 17.90 -7.50
C ALA A 503 -11.81 19.39 -7.48
N PRO A 504 -10.91 19.84 -6.58
CA PRO A 504 -10.56 21.25 -6.48
C PRO A 504 -9.84 21.75 -7.75
N GLU A 505 -10.01 23.02 -8.08
CA GLU A 505 -9.32 23.68 -9.20
C GLU A 505 -8.54 24.91 -8.70
N GLY A 506 -7.61 25.43 -9.51
CA GLY A 506 -6.92 26.69 -9.23
C GLY A 506 -5.91 26.61 -8.08
N PHE A 507 -5.37 25.42 -7.80
CA PHE A 507 -4.44 25.18 -6.70
C PHE A 507 -3.03 24.81 -7.21
N HIS A 508 -2.03 24.99 -6.36
CA HIS A 508 -0.66 24.57 -6.61
C HIS A 508 -0.23 23.55 -5.56
N ILE A 509 0.66 22.64 -5.92
CA ILE A 509 1.31 21.74 -4.97
C ILE A 509 2.58 22.40 -4.43
N THR A 510 2.72 22.50 -3.12
CA THR A 510 3.92 23.06 -2.47
C THR A 510 4.87 21.93 -2.06
N VAL A 511 6.08 21.88 -2.59
CA VAL A 511 7.10 20.88 -2.23
C VAL A 511 8.04 21.44 -1.17
N THR A 512 8.10 20.78 -0.01
CA THR A 512 8.89 21.18 1.16
C THR A 512 10.22 20.44 1.28
N GLU A 513 10.28 19.20 0.79
CA GLU A 513 11.49 18.37 0.85
C GLU A 513 11.48 17.30 -0.27
N ALA A 514 12.67 16.95 -0.76
CA ALA A 514 12.88 15.79 -1.62
C ALA A 514 14.00 14.92 -1.03
N LYS A 515 13.81 13.60 -0.99
CA LYS A 515 14.85 12.63 -0.61
C LYS A 515 14.85 11.44 -1.56
N ALA A 516 16.00 10.84 -1.80
CA ALA A 516 16.07 9.56 -2.50
C ALA A 516 16.01 8.42 -1.49
N ASP A 517 15.05 7.53 -1.69
CA ASP A 517 15.07 6.19 -1.10
C ASP A 517 15.82 5.32 -2.12
N ALA A 518 17.15 5.42 -2.10
CA ALA A 518 18.05 4.95 -3.15
C ALA A 518 18.05 3.42 -3.31
N GLY A 519 17.84 2.68 -2.22
CA GLY A 519 17.67 1.23 -2.26
C GLY A 519 16.34 0.83 -2.85
N ALA A 520 15.25 1.47 -2.45
CA ALA A 520 13.93 1.24 -3.06
C ALA A 520 13.89 1.73 -4.53
N GLY A 521 14.71 2.73 -4.84
CA GLY A 521 14.94 3.30 -6.16
C GLY A 521 13.80 4.21 -6.62
N PHE A 522 13.40 5.16 -5.77
CA PHE A 522 12.50 6.27 -6.10
C PHE A 522 12.84 7.51 -5.26
N ILE A 523 12.31 8.67 -5.64
CA ILE A 523 12.48 9.94 -4.93
C ILE A 523 11.19 10.28 -4.22
N VAL A 524 11.23 10.41 -2.90
CA VAL A 524 10.10 10.87 -2.10
C VAL A 524 10.05 12.39 -2.12
N VAL A 525 8.95 12.95 -2.60
CA VAL A 525 8.68 14.39 -2.69
C VAL A 525 7.59 14.74 -1.70
N LYS A 526 7.90 15.50 -0.65
CA LYS A 526 6.95 15.83 0.43
C LYS A 526 6.30 17.18 0.18
N THR A 527 4.98 17.25 0.37
CA THR A 527 4.21 18.50 0.16
C THR A 527 3.67 19.12 1.44
N GLY A 528 3.73 18.39 2.56
CA GLY A 528 3.30 18.87 3.87
C GLY A 528 3.88 18.03 5.00
N ASN A 529 3.29 18.16 6.20
CA ASN A 529 3.71 17.38 7.35
C ASN A 529 3.22 15.93 7.24
N ILE A 530 4.06 15.05 6.70
CA ILE A 530 3.80 13.62 6.64
C ILE A 530 4.26 12.94 7.93
N MET A 531 3.32 12.29 8.62
CA MET A 531 3.57 11.58 9.87
C MET A 531 4.07 10.16 9.59
N THR A 532 5.35 9.88 9.89
CA THR A 532 5.95 8.54 9.75
C THR A 532 5.92 7.73 11.05
N MET A 533 5.47 8.32 12.16
CA MET A 533 5.24 7.64 13.44
C MET A 533 3.89 8.13 14.03
N PRO A 534 2.80 7.38 13.85
CA PRO A 534 1.50 7.71 14.44
C PRO A 534 1.53 7.65 15.97
N GLY A 535 0.58 8.32 16.62
CA GLY A 535 0.41 8.24 18.08
C GLY A 535 -0.90 7.53 18.44
N LEU A 536 -0.96 6.94 19.63
CA LEU A 536 -2.22 6.43 20.19
C LEU A 536 -3.23 7.56 20.46
N PRO A 537 -4.55 7.30 20.36
CA PRO A 537 -5.60 8.25 20.70
C PRO A 537 -5.72 8.43 22.23
N ARG A 538 -6.66 9.29 22.66
CA ARG A 538 -6.97 9.48 24.09
C ARG A 538 -7.46 8.19 24.77
N VAL A 539 -8.25 7.38 24.07
CA VAL A 539 -8.74 6.07 24.53
C VAL A 539 -8.34 5.04 23.48
N PRO A 540 -7.20 4.35 23.67
CA PRO A 540 -6.71 3.35 22.74
C PRO A 540 -7.64 2.13 22.65
N ALA A 541 -7.74 1.51 21.47
CA ALA A 541 -8.40 0.21 21.32
C ALA A 541 -7.77 -0.87 22.24
N ALA A 542 -6.48 -0.74 22.54
CA ALA A 542 -5.76 -1.61 23.47
C ALA A 542 -6.43 -1.81 24.84
N GLU A 543 -7.18 -0.82 25.36
CA GLU A 543 -7.88 -0.96 26.65
C GLU A 543 -9.01 -2.00 26.63
N LYS A 544 -9.46 -2.41 25.44
CA LYS A 544 -10.57 -3.35 25.25
C LYS A 544 -10.12 -4.70 24.68
N ILE A 545 -8.87 -4.81 24.23
CA ILE A 545 -8.34 -6.05 23.68
C ILE A 545 -8.00 -6.98 24.84
N ASP A 546 -8.50 -8.21 24.80
CA ASP A 546 -8.26 -9.22 25.83
C ASP A 546 -8.23 -10.64 25.24
N VAL A 547 -7.71 -11.59 26.00
CA VAL A 547 -7.62 -13.01 25.63
C VAL A 547 -8.22 -13.88 26.73
N ASP A 548 -9.15 -14.76 26.36
CA ASP A 548 -9.75 -15.68 27.31
C ASP A 548 -8.92 -16.96 27.54
N ASN A 549 -9.33 -17.80 28.50
CA ASN A 549 -8.64 -19.05 28.83
C ASN A 549 -8.62 -20.09 27.70
N SER A 550 -9.42 -19.91 26.64
CA SER A 550 -9.39 -20.75 25.44
C SER A 550 -8.38 -20.26 24.39
N GLY A 551 -7.76 -19.11 24.63
CA GLY A 551 -6.89 -18.43 23.66
C GLY A 551 -7.65 -17.60 22.64
N ARG A 552 -8.95 -17.36 22.82
CA ARG A 552 -9.76 -16.52 21.93
C ARG A 552 -9.53 -15.05 22.26
N ILE A 553 -9.21 -14.27 21.24
CA ILE A 553 -9.02 -12.82 21.37
C ILE A 553 -10.35 -12.08 21.16
N THR A 554 -10.59 -11.07 21.98
CA THR A 554 -11.73 -10.15 21.91
C THR A 554 -11.26 -8.71 21.86
N GLY A 555 -12.14 -7.78 21.46
CA GLY A 555 -11.79 -6.36 21.34
C GLY A 555 -10.99 -6.00 20.07
N LEU A 556 -10.65 -6.99 19.25
CA LEU A 556 -10.20 -6.82 17.86
C LEU A 556 -11.43 -6.81 16.94
N PHE A 557 -11.67 -5.66 16.30
CA PHE A 557 -12.65 -5.39 15.21
C PHE A 557 -14.13 -5.60 15.50
#